data_AF-A0AAW9JK28-F1
#
_entry.id   AF-A0AAW9JK28-F1
#
_cell.length_a   1.000
_cell.length_b   1.000
_cell.length_c   1.000
_cell.angle_alpha   90.00
_cell.angle_beta   90.00
_cell.angle_gamma   90.00
#
_symmetry.space_group_name_H-M   'P 1'
#
loop_
_entity.id
_entity.type
_entity.pdbx_description
1 polymer ?
#
loop_
_entity_poly.entity_id
_entity_poly.type
_entity_poly.pdbx_seq_one_letter_code
_entity_poly.pdbx_strand_id
1 'polypeptide(L)'
;MKYVPFQHNGFMGNMDEGFVGDMYDIDMPGLGAHIKSILELAKLYISENCIIDLTGSNPEDLYKAIDKEHPVWILTNASFCKLPDYEFRTWKTNMGERQVTYRQHSVLLTGYTDQYVYINDPLDTEKNKKIDKKDFEEAWVQLGRQALTVIPKKTQNYKI
;
A
#
# COMPACT_ATOMS: atom_id res chain seq x y z
N MET A 1 -8.17 -9.35 -9.51
CA MET A 1 -6.81 -8.79 -9.48
C MET A 1 -6.07 -9.28 -10.73
N LYS A 2 -5.34 -8.41 -11.44
CA LYS A 2 -4.48 -8.85 -12.55
C LYS A 2 -3.23 -9.52 -11.97
N TYR A 3 -2.76 -10.58 -12.63
CA TYR A 3 -1.51 -11.26 -12.28
C TYR A 3 -0.46 -10.97 -13.34
N VAL A 4 0.76 -10.77 -12.88
CA VAL A 4 1.96 -10.55 -13.69
C VAL A 4 2.95 -11.67 -13.34
N PRO A 5 3.52 -12.37 -14.34
CA PRO A 5 4.56 -13.36 -14.06
C PRO A 5 5.73 -12.76 -13.28
N PHE A 6 6.34 -13.56 -12.39
CA PHE A 6 7.52 -13.12 -11.65
C PHE A 6 8.65 -12.68 -12.58
N GLN A 7 8.85 -13.41 -13.69
CA GLN A 7 9.75 -13.07 -14.77
C GLN A 7 9.16 -13.55 -16.11
N HIS A 8 9.33 -12.75 -17.17
CA HIS A 8 8.96 -13.10 -18.54
C HIS A 8 9.93 -12.48 -19.54
N ASN A 9 10.44 -13.27 -20.49
CA ASN A 9 11.40 -12.84 -21.52
C ASN A 9 12.62 -12.07 -20.97
N GLY A 10 13.15 -12.49 -19.82
CA GLY A 10 14.29 -11.85 -19.17
C GLY A 10 13.97 -10.59 -18.36
N PHE A 11 12.74 -10.09 -18.40
CA PHE A 11 12.28 -8.96 -17.59
C PHE A 11 11.50 -9.45 -16.37
N MET A 12 11.73 -8.79 -15.23
CA MET A 12 10.95 -9.01 -14.02
C MET A 12 9.56 -8.39 -14.15
N GLY A 13 8.58 -8.97 -13.45
CA GLY A 13 7.23 -8.41 -13.39
C GLY A 13 7.19 -7.02 -12.74
N ASN A 14 6.24 -6.19 -13.17
CA ASN A 14 6.03 -4.85 -12.64
C ASN A 14 4.77 -4.80 -11.75
N MET A 15 4.95 -4.39 -10.50
CA MET A 15 3.88 -4.31 -9.49
C MET A 15 2.81 -3.26 -9.79
N ASP A 16 3.10 -2.30 -10.68
CA ASP A 16 2.13 -1.32 -11.20
C ASP A 16 1.13 -1.93 -12.21
N GLU A 17 1.42 -3.12 -12.76
CA GLU A 17 0.57 -3.79 -13.76
C GLU A 17 -0.34 -4.86 -13.15
N GLY A 18 0.05 -5.40 -11.99
CA GLY A 18 -0.71 -6.39 -11.23
C GLY A 18 0.11 -6.98 -10.08
N PHE A 19 -0.40 -8.07 -9.49
CA PHE A 19 0.35 -8.84 -8.51
C PHE A 19 1.46 -9.63 -9.21
N VAL A 20 2.71 -9.44 -8.79
CA VAL A 20 3.89 -10.09 -9.39
C VAL A 20 4.20 -11.41 -8.70
N GLY A 21 4.13 -12.49 -9.48
CA GLY A 21 4.45 -13.85 -9.03
C GLY A 21 3.31 -14.53 -8.27
N ASP A 22 3.67 -15.49 -7.41
CA ASP A 22 2.71 -16.28 -6.64
C ASP A 22 2.29 -15.56 -5.35
N MET A 23 1.00 -15.59 -5.05
CA MET A 23 0.39 -14.98 -3.86
C MET A 23 0.02 -16.01 -2.79
N TYR A 24 -0.04 -17.29 -3.15
CA TYR A 24 -0.59 -18.36 -2.34
C TYR A 24 0.50 -19.25 -1.74
N ASP A 25 1.52 -19.55 -2.53
CA ASP A 25 2.62 -20.42 -2.12
C ASP A 25 3.89 -19.61 -1.84
N ILE A 26 4.33 -19.63 -0.59
CA ILE A 26 5.54 -18.92 -0.14
C ILE A 26 6.82 -19.51 -0.73
N ASP A 27 6.78 -20.78 -1.17
CA ASP A 27 7.92 -21.44 -1.80
C ASP A 27 8.02 -21.07 -3.30
N MET A 28 6.97 -20.48 -3.87
CA MET A 28 6.94 -20.01 -5.25
C MET A 28 7.39 -18.54 -5.36
N PRO A 29 8.08 -18.14 -6.44
CA PRO A 29 8.53 -16.77 -6.60
C PRO A 29 7.37 -15.77 -6.64
N GLY A 30 7.33 -14.87 -5.66
CA GLY A 30 6.33 -13.81 -5.50
C GLY A 30 6.94 -12.54 -4.94
N LEU A 31 6.24 -11.41 -5.11
CA LEU A 31 6.63 -10.15 -4.47
C LEU A 31 5.44 -9.36 -3.94
N GLY A 32 4.45 -9.04 -4.79
CA GLY A 32 3.32 -8.23 -4.38
C GLY A 32 2.74 -7.37 -5.49
N ALA A 33 1.94 -6.39 -5.10
CA ALA A 33 1.32 -5.41 -5.99
C ALA A 33 1.44 -4.00 -5.40
N HIS A 34 1.57 -3.01 -6.27
CA HIS A 34 1.53 -1.60 -5.88
C HIS A 34 0.09 -1.11 -5.76
N ILE A 35 -0.09 0.01 -5.05
CA ILE A 35 -1.41 0.63 -4.83
C ILE A 35 -2.11 0.94 -6.16
N LYS A 36 -1.37 1.28 -7.22
CA LYS A 36 -1.92 1.47 -8.56
C LYS A 36 -2.74 0.27 -9.06
N SER A 37 -2.22 -0.94 -8.88
CA SER A 37 -2.92 -2.18 -9.24
C SER A 37 -4.15 -2.43 -8.35
N ILE A 38 -4.08 -2.01 -7.08
CA ILE A 38 -5.19 -2.10 -6.13
C ILE A 38 -6.31 -1.12 -6.46
N LEU A 39 -5.99 0.10 -6.93
CA LEU A 39 -6.99 1.08 -7.38
C LEU A 39 -7.85 0.52 -8.52
N GLU A 40 -7.22 -0.12 -9.50
CA GLU A 40 -7.92 -0.78 -10.61
C GLU A 40 -8.81 -1.93 -10.13
N LEU A 41 -8.38 -2.67 -9.10
CA LEU A 41 -9.21 -3.69 -8.45
C LEU A 41 -10.40 -3.06 -7.71
N ALA A 42 -10.19 -1.99 -6.96
CA ALA A 42 -11.20 -1.34 -6.13
C ALA A 42 -12.38 -0.81 -6.98
N LYS A 43 -12.10 -0.34 -8.21
CA LYS A 43 -13.12 0.12 -9.18
C LYS A 43 -14.13 -0.96 -9.57
N LEU A 44 -13.82 -2.24 -9.37
CA LEU A 44 -14.75 -3.34 -9.61
C LEU A 44 -15.80 -3.52 -8.51
N TYR A 45 -15.54 -2.99 -7.30
CA TYR A 45 -16.38 -3.20 -6.12
C TYR A 45 -17.08 -1.93 -5.64
N ILE A 46 -16.45 -0.77 -5.86
CA ILE A 46 -16.92 0.51 -5.34
C ILE A 46 -16.90 1.54 -6.48
N SER A 47 -17.87 2.46 -6.45
CA SER A 47 -17.93 3.57 -7.40
C SER A 47 -16.63 4.40 -7.35
N GLU A 48 -16.09 4.75 -8.51
CA GLU A 48 -14.78 5.42 -8.64
C GLU A 48 -14.70 6.74 -7.84
N ASN A 49 -15.80 7.47 -7.73
CA ASN A 49 -15.90 8.69 -6.92
C ASN A 49 -15.76 8.46 -5.40
N CYS A 50 -15.78 7.21 -4.95
CA CYS A 50 -15.58 6.82 -3.56
C CYS A 50 -14.14 6.35 -3.29
N ILE A 51 -13.31 6.23 -4.32
CA ILE A 51 -11.92 5.77 -4.21
C ILE A 51 -11.03 7.00 -4.28
N ILE A 52 -10.22 7.20 -3.26
CA ILE A 52 -9.29 8.33 -3.19
C ILE A 52 -7.87 7.76 -3.21
N ASP A 53 -7.16 8.04 -4.29
CA ASP A 53 -5.72 7.78 -4.40
C ASP A 53 -4.97 8.83 -3.59
N LEU A 54 -4.24 8.39 -2.56
CA LEU A 54 -3.39 9.23 -1.72
C LEU A 54 -1.91 9.03 -2.09
N THR A 55 -1.61 8.34 -3.18
CA THR A 55 -0.24 8.09 -3.61
C THR A 55 0.48 9.40 -3.91
N GLY A 56 1.67 9.57 -3.33
CA GLY A 56 2.50 10.78 -3.50
C GLY A 56 2.09 11.98 -2.64
N SER A 57 1.02 11.86 -1.84
CA SER A 57 0.60 12.91 -0.89
C SER A 57 1.58 13.08 0.28
N ASN A 58 1.35 14.07 1.13
CA ASN A 58 2.13 14.24 2.36
C ASN A 58 1.55 13.38 3.49
N PRO A 59 2.32 13.00 4.53
CA PRO A 59 1.80 12.24 5.67
C PRO A 59 0.54 12.83 6.30
N GLU A 60 0.43 14.17 6.35
CA GLU A 60 -0.73 14.87 6.88
C GLU A 60 -2.03 14.55 6.13
N ASP A 61 -1.96 14.21 4.85
CA ASP A 61 -3.14 13.84 4.07
C ASP A 61 -3.67 12.45 4.45
N LEU A 62 -2.80 11.55 4.91
CA LEU A 62 -3.21 10.27 5.53
C LEU A 62 -4.01 10.56 6.80
N TYR A 63 -3.51 11.45 7.65
CA TYR A 63 -4.14 11.79 8.93
C TYR A 63 -5.46 12.52 8.76
N LYS A 64 -5.57 13.42 7.77
CA LYS A 64 -6.86 14.05 7.40
C LYS A 64 -7.91 13.03 6.96
N ALA A 65 -7.50 11.90 6.38
CA ALA A 65 -8.42 10.81 6.07
C ALA A 65 -8.88 10.09 7.35
N ILE A 66 -7.94 9.83 8.27
CA ILE A 66 -8.25 9.25 9.59
C ILE A 66 -9.19 10.16 10.40
N ASP A 67 -8.98 11.48 10.41
CA ASP A 67 -9.85 12.45 11.10
C ASP A 67 -11.30 12.42 10.58
N LYS A 68 -11.49 11.96 9.34
CA LYS A 68 -12.80 11.76 8.70
C LYS A 68 -13.33 10.33 8.86
N GLU A 69 -12.70 9.53 9.71
CA GLU A 69 -13.02 8.12 9.93
C GLU A 69 -12.87 7.28 8.65
N HIS A 70 -11.90 7.63 7.79
CA HIS A 70 -11.59 6.91 6.57
C HIS A 70 -10.22 6.22 6.73
N PRO A 71 -10.19 4.93 7.10
CA PRO A 71 -8.93 4.20 7.24
C PRO A 71 -8.19 4.15 5.90
N VAL A 72 -6.86 4.06 5.96
CA VAL A 72 -6.01 4.17 4.77
C VAL A 72 -5.25 2.87 4.55
N TRP A 73 -5.38 2.30 3.36
CA TRP A 73 -4.57 1.16 2.94
C TRP A 73 -3.21 1.68 2.46
N ILE A 74 -2.14 1.21 3.10
CA ILE A 74 -0.77 1.67 2.90
C ILE A 74 0.12 0.53 2.34
N LEU A 75 1.05 0.88 1.45
CA LEU A 75 2.22 0.05 1.15
C LEU A 75 3.42 0.58 1.95
N THR A 76 4.07 -0.30 2.71
CA THR A 76 5.23 0.00 3.56
C THR A 76 6.16 -1.21 3.60
N ASN A 77 6.98 -1.35 4.63
CA ASN A 77 7.78 -2.55 4.89
C ASN A 77 7.46 -3.18 6.25
N ALA A 78 7.77 -4.47 6.39
CA ALA A 78 7.44 -5.26 7.57
C ALA A 78 8.17 -4.82 8.87
N SER A 79 9.22 -3.99 8.78
CA SER A 79 9.90 -3.43 9.95
C SER A 79 9.30 -2.09 10.39
N PHE A 80 8.43 -1.49 9.58
CA PHE A 80 7.77 -0.20 9.81
C PHE A 80 8.74 0.95 10.14
N CYS A 81 9.98 0.85 9.67
CA CYS A 81 11.01 1.86 9.78
C CYS A 81 11.80 1.95 8.48
N LYS A 82 12.64 2.97 8.35
CA LYS A 82 13.49 3.13 7.17
C LYS A 82 14.45 1.95 7.03
N LEU A 83 14.42 1.31 5.87
CA LEU A 83 15.32 0.20 5.54
C LEU A 83 16.68 0.73 5.07
N PRO A 84 17.77 0.02 5.36
CA PRO A 84 19.07 0.29 4.76
C PRO A 84 19.11 -0.12 3.27
N ASP A 85 20.00 0.49 2.50
CA ASP A 85 20.07 0.31 1.03
C ASP A 85 20.28 -1.15 0.60
N TYR A 86 20.91 -1.99 1.42
CA TYR A 86 21.15 -3.40 1.10
C TYR A 86 19.88 -4.27 1.12
N GLU A 87 18.77 -3.77 1.69
CA GLU A 87 17.46 -4.44 1.65
C GLU A 87 16.74 -4.21 0.30
N PHE A 88 17.33 -3.41 -0.60
CA PHE A 88 16.78 -3.12 -1.92
C PHE A 88 17.50 -3.88 -3.03
N ARG A 89 16.75 -4.18 -4.09
CA ARG A 89 17.27 -4.76 -5.33
C ARG A 89 16.77 -3.96 -6.52
N THR A 90 17.61 -3.84 -7.53
CA THR A 90 17.24 -3.28 -8.82
C THR A 90 16.69 -4.37 -9.72
N TRP A 91 15.43 -4.25 -10.11
CA TRP A 91 14.78 -5.12 -11.09
C TRP A 91 14.69 -4.43 -12.44
N LYS A 92 15.08 -5.13 -13.50
CA LYS A 92 14.82 -4.71 -14.88
C LYS A 92 13.42 -5.18 -15.27
N THR A 93 12.51 -4.25 -15.48
CA THR A 93 11.14 -4.51 -15.93
C THR A 93 10.96 -4.07 -17.38
N ASN A 94 9.84 -4.43 -17.99
CA ASN A 94 9.41 -3.91 -19.30
C ASN A 94 9.27 -2.36 -19.32
N MET A 95 9.15 -1.72 -18.16
CA MET A 95 8.99 -0.27 -17.98
C MET A 95 10.28 0.41 -17.46
N GLY A 96 11.42 -0.29 -17.53
CA GLY A 96 12.72 0.20 -17.05
C GLY A 96 13.11 -0.37 -15.69
N GLU A 97 14.15 0.21 -15.09
CA GLU A 97 14.66 -0.23 -13.79
C GLU A 97 13.75 0.23 -12.64
N ARG A 98 13.48 -0.68 -11.71
CA ARG A 98 12.67 -0.44 -10.51
C ARG A 98 13.42 -0.93 -9.29
N GLN A 99 13.43 -0.12 -8.23
CA GLN A 99 13.88 -0.56 -6.91
C GLN A 99 12.75 -1.34 -6.25
N VAL A 100 13.06 -2.53 -5.75
CA VAL A 100 12.13 -3.39 -5.01
C VAL A 100 12.78 -3.87 -3.71
N THR A 101 11.96 -4.25 -2.74
CA THR A 101 12.43 -4.91 -1.52
C THR A 101 11.51 -6.08 -1.18
N TYR A 102 12.10 -7.20 -0.74
CA TYR A 102 11.33 -8.34 -0.23
C TYR A 102 10.79 -8.11 1.19
N ARG A 103 11.13 -6.97 1.79
CA ARG A 103 10.51 -6.50 3.04
C ARG A 103 9.20 -5.77 2.79
N GLN A 104 8.80 -5.56 1.54
CA GLN A 104 7.56 -4.87 1.21
C GLN A 104 6.39 -5.54 1.94
N HIS A 105 5.53 -4.71 2.50
CA HIS A 105 4.38 -5.13 3.28
C HIS A 105 3.22 -4.18 3.07
N SER A 106 2.01 -4.61 3.42
CA SER A 106 0.82 -3.79 3.29
C SER A 106 -0.07 -3.89 4.51
N VAL A 107 -0.55 -2.74 4.97
CA VAL A 107 -1.29 -2.60 6.23
C VAL A 107 -2.42 -1.58 6.10
N LEU A 108 -3.34 -1.61 7.06
CA LEU A 108 -4.40 -0.59 7.19
C LEU A 108 -4.07 0.38 8.32
N LEU A 109 -3.85 1.65 8.01
CA LEU A 109 -3.75 2.73 8.99
C LEU A 109 -5.15 3.08 9.52
N THR A 110 -5.29 3.06 10.85
CA THR A 110 -6.59 3.23 11.53
C THR A 110 -6.63 4.35 12.55
N GLY A 111 -5.47 4.90 12.95
CA GLY A 111 -5.39 5.92 13.98
C GLY A 111 -4.02 6.58 14.02
N TYR A 112 -3.92 7.72 14.71
CA TYR A 112 -2.65 8.35 15.06
C TYR A 112 -2.77 9.22 16.31
N THR A 113 -1.61 9.55 16.87
CA THR A 113 -1.38 10.58 17.90
C THR A 113 -0.21 11.45 17.44
N ASP A 114 0.27 12.35 18.28
CA ASP A 114 1.47 13.13 17.99
C ASP A 114 2.73 12.27 17.80
N GLN A 115 2.81 11.12 18.48
CA GLN A 115 4.02 10.27 18.51
C GLN A 115 3.85 8.91 17.82
N TYR A 116 2.62 8.42 17.65
CA TYR A 116 2.37 7.06 17.17
C TYR A 116 1.33 7.03 16.07
N VAL A 117 1.44 6.03 15.20
CA VAL A 117 0.34 5.56 14.36
C VAL A 117 -0.18 4.21 14.84
N TYR A 118 -1.41 3.90 14.47
CA TYR A 118 -2.06 2.63 14.77
C TYR A 118 -2.45 1.93 13.48
N ILE A 119 -2.04 0.68 13.34
CA ILE A 119 -2.26 -0.10 12.13
C ILE A 119 -2.93 -1.44 12.43
N ASN A 120 -3.64 -1.99 11.46
CA ASN A 120 -3.97 -3.40 11.40
C ASN A 120 -3.05 -4.07 10.39
N ASP A 121 -2.23 -4.99 10.87
CA ASP A 121 -1.29 -5.76 10.09
C ASP A 121 -1.92 -7.13 9.76
N PRO A 122 -2.06 -7.52 8.48
CA PRO A 122 -2.67 -8.80 8.11
C PRO A 122 -1.85 -10.03 8.56
N LEU A 123 -0.59 -9.86 8.96
CA LEU A 123 0.26 -10.92 9.49
C LEU A 123 0.30 -10.93 11.03
N ASP A 124 -0.43 -10.03 11.68
CA ASP A 124 -0.51 -9.92 13.14
C ASP A 124 -1.95 -10.10 13.62
N THR A 125 -2.10 -10.60 14.85
CA THR A 125 -3.41 -10.72 15.52
C THR A 125 -3.75 -9.50 16.37
N GLU A 126 -2.75 -8.65 16.69
CA GLU A 126 -2.97 -7.42 17.43
C GLU A 126 -3.70 -6.38 16.56
N LYS A 127 -4.91 -6.02 16.98
CA LYS A 127 -5.66 -4.91 16.38
C LYS A 127 -5.07 -3.58 16.82
N ASN A 128 -4.99 -2.61 15.91
CA ASN A 128 -4.48 -1.26 16.17
C ASN A 128 -3.09 -1.31 16.81
N LYS A 129 -2.19 -2.11 16.23
CA LYS A 129 -0.79 -2.21 16.62
C LYS A 129 -0.16 -0.82 16.57
N LYS A 130 0.50 -0.45 17.67
CA LYS A 130 1.13 0.86 17.84
C LYS A 130 2.52 0.87 17.22
N ILE A 131 2.79 1.83 16.35
CA ILE A 131 4.08 2.02 15.68
C ILE A 131 4.55 3.47 15.88
N ASP A 132 5.86 3.68 16.02
CA ASP A 132 6.43 5.03 16.05
C ASP A 132 6.07 5.79 14.76
N LYS A 133 5.52 6.99 14.90
CA LYS A 133 4.99 7.75 13.77
C LYS A 133 6.08 8.15 12.79
N LYS A 134 7.25 8.58 13.29
CA LYS A 134 8.34 9.05 12.45
C LYS A 134 8.91 7.88 11.65
N ASP A 135 9.16 6.75 12.31
CA ASP A 135 9.67 5.55 11.64
C ASP A 135 8.68 5.07 10.55
N PHE A 136 7.39 5.08 10.85
CA PHE A 136 6.34 4.72 9.90
C PHE A 136 6.31 5.64 8.68
N GLU A 137 6.37 6.96 8.90
CA GLU A 137 6.40 7.95 7.83
C GLU A 137 7.63 7.78 6.94
N GLU A 138 8.81 7.59 7.53
CA GLU A 138 10.05 7.36 6.78
C GLU A 138 9.99 6.08 5.94
N ALA A 139 9.44 5.00 6.50
CA ALA A 139 9.21 3.73 5.80
C ALA A 139 8.26 3.89 4.59
N TRP A 140 7.14 4.57 4.80
CA TRP A 140 6.15 4.83 3.76
C TRP A 140 6.70 5.71 2.64
N VAL A 141 7.42 6.78 3.00
CA VAL A 141 8.08 7.67 2.04
C VAL A 141 9.12 6.92 1.23
N GLN A 142 9.92 6.07 1.86
CA GLN A 142 10.96 5.28 1.19
C GLN A 142 10.39 4.33 0.13
N LEU A 143 9.16 3.84 0.30
CA LEU A 143 8.50 2.94 -0.65
C LEU A 143 7.51 3.64 -1.60
N GLY A 144 7.74 4.94 -1.82
CA GLY A 144 7.07 5.69 -2.87
C GLY A 144 5.74 6.29 -2.47
N ARG A 145 5.48 6.45 -1.17
CA ARG A 145 4.29 7.13 -0.64
C ARG A 145 2.98 6.55 -1.17
N GLN A 146 2.88 5.24 -1.27
CA GLN A 146 1.72 4.59 -1.89
C GLN A 146 0.61 4.39 -0.87
N ALA A 147 -0.58 4.92 -1.16
CA ALA A 147 -1.71 4.88 -0.25
C ALA A 147 -3.04 5.04 -1.00
N LEU A 148 -4.09 4.38 -0.52
CA LEU A 148 -5.46 4.65 -0.95
C LEU A 148 -6.42 4.64 0.24
N THR A 149 -7.52 5.38 0.12
CA THR A 149 -8.64 5.29 1.06
C THR A 149 -9.96 5.20 0.30
N VAL A 150 -11.00 4.73 0.98
CA VAL A 150 -12.36 4.66 0.43
C VAL A 150 -13.29 5.48 1.32
N ILE A 151 -14.15 6.26 0.69
CA ILE A 151 -15.10 7.13 1.38
C ILE A 151 -16.54 6.62 1.17
N PRO A 152 -17.45 6.85 2.14
CA PRO A 152 -18.85 6.51 1.97
C PRO A 152 -19.47 7.20 0.75
N LYS A 153 -20.40 6.52 0.07
CA LYS A 153 -21.22 7.16 -0.97
C LYS A 153 -21.96 8.35 -0.34
N LYS A 154 -21.86 9.54 -0.96
CA LYS A 154 -22.70 10.68 -0.58
C LYS A 154 -24.16 10.27 -0.70
N THR A 155 -24.86 10.13 0.43
CA THR A 155 -26.31 9.97 0.43
C THR A 155 -26.91 11.29 -0.04
N GLN A 156 -27.60 11.29 -1.19
CA GLN A 156 -28.47 12.41 -1.54
C GLN A 156 -29.60 12.44 -0.51
N ASN A 157 -29.49 13.33 0.47
CA ASN A 157 -30.63 13.67 1.31
C ASN A 157 -31.63 14.40 0.41
N TYR A 158 -32.64 13.67 -0.09
CA TYR A 158 -33.84 14.29 -0.62
C TYR A 158 -34.49 15.03 0.54
N LYS A 159 -34.47 16.37 0.49
CA LYS A 159 -35.35 17.18 1.33
C LYS A 159 -36.78 16.91 0.85
N ILE A 160 -37.58 16.29 1.72
CA ILE A 160 -39.04 16.22 1.59
C ILE A 160 -39.60 17.58 1.99
#